data_AF-A0A2V8Q8S6-F1
#
_entry.id   AF-A0A2V8Q8S6-F1
#
_cell.length_a   1.000
_cell.length_b   1.000
_cell.length_c   1.000
_cell.angle_alpha   90.00
_cell.angle_beta   90.00
_cell.angle_gamma   90.00
#
_symmetry.space_group_name_H-M   'P 1'
#
loop_
_entity.id
_entity.type
_entity.pdbx_description
1 polymer ?
#
loop_
_entity_poly.entity_id
_entity_poly.type
_entity_poly.pdbx_seq_one_letter_code
_entity_poly.pdbx_strand_id
1 'polypeptide(L)'
;FRDIHDHLIRVTDLAESYRDLISGSLDAYLSVVSNRMNEIMKVLTIFSAIMLPLTFIAGVYGMNFENMPELHSTYGYYTVWVIMIVVAAGMLFFFWKRGWIGRGRPKEESK
;
A
#
# COMPACT_ATOMS: atom_id res chain seq x y z
N PHE A 1 31.33 42.31 -31.04
CA PHE A 1 31.15 42.28 -29.57
C PHE A 1 29.71 42.04 -29.15
N ARG A 2 28.71 42.79 -29.64
CA ARG A 2 27.29 42.61 -29.27
C ARG A 2 26.72 41.21 -29.57
N ASP A 3 27.03 40.66 -30.73
CA ASP A 3 26.49 39.35 -31.17
C ASP A 3 26.93 38.18 -30.28
N ILE A 4 28.18 38.20 -29.80
CA ILE A 4 28.71 37.21 -28.84
C ILE A 4 28.03 37.36 -27.48
N HIS A 5 27.75 38.59 -27.06
CA HIS A 5 27.03 38.86 -25.82
C HIS A 5 25.59 38.32 -25.89
N ASP A 6 24.90 38.56 -27.01
CA ASP A 6 23.53 38.06 -27.25
C ASP A 6 23.49 36.51 -27.30
N HIS A 7 24.52 35.87 -27.89
CA HIS A 7 24.66 34.41 -27.85
C HIS A 7 24.91 33.87 -26.44
N LEU A 8 25.74 34.53 -25.63
CA LEU A 8 26.00 34.13 -24.24
C LEU A 8 24.74 34.21 -23.39
N ILE A 9 23.94 35.26 -23.55
CA ILE A 9 22.65 35.40 -22.86
C ILE A 9 21.72 34.25 -23.24
N ARG A 10 21.55 33.99 -24.55
CA ARG A 10 20.68 32.92 -25.02
C ARG A 10 21.09 31.52 -24.51
N VAL A 11 22.39 31.23 -24.46
CA VAL A 11 22.89 29.96 -23.91
C VAL A 11 22.61 29.88 -22.41
N THR A 12 22.73 31.00 -21.69
CA THR A 12 22.44 31.07 -20.25
C THR A 12 20.96 30.83 -19.98
N ASP A 13 20.07 31.49 -20.72
CA ASP A 13 18.62 31.30 -20.61
C ASP A 13 18.20 29.85 -20.91
N LEU A 14 18.81 29.24 -21.93
CA LEU A 14 18.59 27.82 -22.25
C LEU A 14 19.11 26.90 -21.14
N ALA A 15 20.26 27.20 -20.55
CA ALA A 15 20.81 26.42 -19.45
C ALA A 15 19.94 26.52 -18.18
N GLU A 16 19.37 27.69 -17.90
CA GLU A 16 18.42 27.89 -16.82
C GLU A 16 17.11 27.12 -17.08
N SER A 17 16.56 27.22 -18.29
CA SER A 17 15.38 26.43 -18.69
C SER A 17 15.61 24.92 -18.56
N TYR A 18 16.78 24.42 -18.98
CA TYR A 18 17.12 23.01 -18.78
C TYR A 18 17.22 22.62 -17.30
N ARG A 19 17.76 23.49 -16.43
CA ARG A 19 17.78 23.24 -14.98
C ARG A 19 16.38 23.13 -14.40
N ASP A 20 15.46 23.98 -14.82
CA ASP A 20 14.07 23.96 -14.36
C ASP A 20 13.37 22.68 -14.82
N LEU A 21 13.58 22.28 -16.08
CA LEU A 21 13.04 21.02 -16.62
C LEU A 21 13.59 19.79 -15.89
N ILE A 22 14.90 19.76 -15.60
CA ILE A 22 15.53 18.66 -14.85
C ILE A 22 14.97 18.61 -13.44
N SER A 23 14.84 19.76 -12.77
CA SER A 23 14.28 19.84 -11.41
C SER A 23 12.83 19.33 -11.38
N GLY A 24 11.99 19.79 -12.31
CA GLY A 24 10.60 19.31 -12.41
C GLY A 24 10.50 17.82 -12.73
N SER A 25 11.41 17.29 -13.55
CA SER A 25 11.48 15.85 -13.84
C SER A 25 11.91 15.04 -12.62
N LEU A 26 12.89 15.53 -11.85
CA LEU A 26 13.33 14.89 -10.61
C LEU A 26 12.19 14.86 -9.58
N ASP A 27 11.47 15.97 -9.41
CA ASP A 27 10.32 16.04 -8.52
C ASP A 27 9.22 15.06 -8.92
N ALA A 28 8.92 14.96 -10.22
CA ALA A 28 7.98 13.98 -10.75
C ALA A 28 8.46 12.54 -10.50
N TYR A 29 9.75 12.26 -10.71
CA TYR A 29 10.35 10.96 -10.44
C TYR A 29 10.25 10.58 -8.96
N LEU A 30 10.60 11.50 -8.05
CA LEU A 30 10.47 11.29 -6.61
C LEU A 30 9.00 11.05 -6.21
N SER A 31 8.06 11.76 -6.81
CA SER A 31 6.62 11.54 -6.61
C SER A 31 6.19 10.13 -7.04
N VAL A 32 6.65 9.65 -8.20
CA VAL A 32 6.38 8.27 -8.66
C VAL A 32 6.98 7.24 -7.70
N VAL A 33 8.21 7.44 -7.24
CA VAL A 33 8.87 6.55 -6.26
C VAL A 33 8.10 6.52 -4.94
N SER A 34 7.67 7.68 -4.44
CA SER A 34 6.87 7.79 -3.22
C SER A 34 5.51 7.09 -3.36
N ASN A 35 4.84 7.26 -4.51
CA ASN A 35 3.59 6.55 -4.80
C ASN A 35 3.77 5.03 -4.81
N ARG A 36 4.85 4.54 -5.42
CA ARG A 36 5.19 3.11 -5.41
C ARG A 36 5.47 2.60 -4.00
N MET A 37 6.21 3.37 -3.20
CA MET A 37 6.46 3.03 -1.79
C MET A 37 5.15 2.95 -1.00
N ASN A 38 4.26 3.92 -1.16
CA ASN A 38 2.93 3.91 -0.53
C ASN A 38 2.10 2.70 -0.94
N GLU A 39 2.19 2.25 -2.19
CA GLU A 39 1.53 1.03 -2.66
C GLU A 39 2.10 -0.22 -2.00
N ILE A 40 3.43 -0.36 -1.97
CA ILE A 40 4.10 -1.49 -1.32
C ILE A 40 3.75 -1.54 0.18
N MET A 41 3.81 -0.40 0.87
CA MET A 41 3.46 -0.30 2.29
C MET A 41 2.00 -0.65 2.56
N LYS A 42 1.07 -0.24 1.69
CA LYS A 42 -0.34 -0.66 1.78
C LYS A 42 -0.48 -2.17 1.68
N VAL A 43 0.15 -2.80 0.70
CA VAL A 43 0.08 -4.27 0.52
C VAL A 43 0.62 -5.00 1.74
N LEU A 44 1.80 -4.59 2.22
CA LEU A 44 2.41 -5.18 3.41
C LEU A 44 1.53 -5.02 4.66
N THR A 45 0.98 -3.82 4.87
CA THR A 45 0.11 -3.51 6.01
C THR A 45 -1.16 -4.34 6.00
N ILE A 46 -1.79 -4.50 4.83
CA ILE A 46 -3.00 -5.34 4.68
C ILE A 46 -2.67 -6.78 5.05
N PHE A 47 -1.56 -7.32 4.53
CA PHE A 47 -1.14 -8.68 4.83
C PHE A 47 -0.88 -8.88 6.33
N SER A 48 -0.11 -7.98 6.95
CA SER A 48 0.18 -8.02 8.39
C SER A 48 -1.08 -7.86 9.25
N ALA A 49 -1.99 -6.96 8.89
CA ALA A 49 -3.23 -6.71 9.62
C ALA A 49 -4.16 -7.94 9.63
N ILE A 50 -4.16 -8.74 8.57
CA ILE A 50 -4.90 -10.00 8.50
C ILE A 50 -4.18 -11.09 9.31
N MET A 51 -2.85 -11.16 9.23
CA MET A 51 -2.05 -12.16 9.94
C MET A 51 -2.12 -12.01 11.46
N LEU A 52 -2.19 -10.79 12.01
CA LEU A 52 -2.20 -10.55 13.45
C LEU A 52 -3.34 -11.30 14.21
N PRO A 53 -4.64 -11.10 13.88
CA PRO A 53 -5.72 -11.82 14.56
C PRO A 53 -5.68 -13.32 14.28
N LEU A 54 -5.30 -13.76 13.07
CA LEU A 54 -5.17 -15.17 12.74
C LEU A 54 -4.06 -15.85 13.57
N THR A 55 -2.91 -15.21 13.68
CA THR A 55 -1.76 -15.69 14.47
C THR A 55 -2.07 -15.65 15.95
N PHE A 56 -2.81 -14.64 16.42
CA PHE A 56 -3.27 -14.58 17.81
C PHE A 56 -4.18 -15.77 18.14
N ILE A 57 -5.17 -16.06 17.30
CA ILE A 57 -6.05 -17.22 17.48
C ILE A 57 -5.23 -18.51 17.44
N ALA A 58 -4.39 -18.69 16.42
CA ALA A 58 -3.53 -19.87 16.31
C ALA A 58 -2.56 -20.03 17.49
N GLY A 59 -2.03 -18.92 18.03
CA GLY A 59 -1.17 -18.91 19.20
C GLY A 59 -1.91 -19.28 20.48
N VAL A 60 -3.12 -18.74 20.68
CA VAL A 60 -3.98 -19.12 21.81
C VAL A 60 -4.35 -20.59 21.76
N TYR A 61 -4.70 -21.11 20.58
CA TYR A 61 -5.02 -22.52 20.37
C TYR A 61 -3.81 -23.45 20.34
N GLY A 62 -2.61 -22.93 20.06
CA GLY A 62 -1.34 -23.68 20.07
C GLY A 62 -0.71 -23.79 21.46
N MET A 63 -1.12 -22.95 22.42
CA MET A 63 -0.80 -23.14 23.83
C MET A 63 -1.63 -24.34 24.33
N ASN A 64 -0.96 -25.39 24.84
CA ASN A 64 -1.58 -26.61 25.39
C ASN A 64 -2.40 -26.29 26.66
N PHE A 65 -3.53 -25.59 26.52
CA PHE A 65 -4.48 -25.41 27.61
C PHE A 65 -5.23 -26.72 27.81
N GLU A 66 -4.84 -27.44 28.86
CA GLU A 66 -5.41 -28.72 29.32
C GLU A 66 -6.91 -28.63 29.66
N ASN A 67 -7.47 -27.41 29.75
CA ASN A 67 -8.86 -27.17 30.10
C ASN A 67 -9.49 -26.09 29.18
N MET A 68 -9.64 -26.40 27.88
CA MET A 68 -10.56 -25.66 27.00
C MET A 68 -11.93 -26.36 26.99
N PRO A 69 -12.97 -25.83 27.67
CA PRO A 69 -14.30 -26.47 27.69
C PRO A 69 -14.95 -26.62 26.30
N GLU A 70 -14.49 -25.87 25.30
CA GLU A 70 -14.92 -25.99 23.89
C GLU A 70 -14.30 -27.19 23.14
N LEU A 71 -13.23 -27.81 23.67
CA LEU A 71 -12.55 -28.97 23.07
C LEU A 71 -13.32 -30.28 23.26
N HIS A 72 -14.21 -30.36 24.25
CA HIS A 72 -15.11 -31.51 24.46
C HIS A 72 -16.29 -31.55 23.49
N SER A 73 -16.56 -30.45 22.77
CA SER A 73 -17.57 -30.40 21.71
C SER A 73 -16.94 -30.83 20.39
N THR A 74 -17.53 -31.83 19.72
CA THR A 74 -17.12 -32.30 18.39
C THR A 74 -17.02 -31.18 17.34
N TYR A 75 -17.66 -30.03 17.59
CA TYR A 75 -17.70 -28.88 16.69
C TYR A 75 -16.77 -27.72 17.05
N GLY A 76 -16.06 -27.75 18.19
CA GLY A 76 -15.22 -26.62 18.64
C GLY A 76 -14.15 -26.23 17.60
N TYR A 77 -13.47 -27.22 17.03
CA TYR A 77 -12.48 -27.00 15.96
C TYR A 77 -13.06 -26.31 14.73
N TYR A 78 -14.25 -26.73 14.29
CA TYR A 78 -14.91 -26.15 13.12
C TYR A 78 -15.39 -24.72 13.39
N THR A 79 -15.88 -24.42 14.59
CA THR A 79 -16.30 -23.07 14.98
C THR A 79 -15.14 -22.08 14.92
N VAL A 80 -13.96 -22.47 15.40
CA VAL A 80 -12.76 -21.62 15.37
C VAL A 80 -12.32 -21.32 13.96
N TRP A 81 -12.32 -22.33 13.09
CA TRP A 81 -12.05 -22.15 11.67
C TRP A 81 -13.03 -21.18 11.00
N VAL A 82 -14.33 -21.31 11.30
CA VAL A 82 -15.35 -20.38 10.81
C VAL A 82 -15.07 -18.95 11.29
N ILE A 83 -14.72 -18.76 12.57
CA ILE A 83 -14.36 -17.44 13.11
C ILE A 83 -13.13 -16.88 12.39
N MET A 84 -12.07 -17.68 12.20
CA MET A 84 -10.85 -17.26 11.50
C MET A 84 -11.14 -16.82 10.06
N ILE A 85 -11.97 -17.59 9.33
CA ILE A 85 -12.37 -17.26 7.96
C ILE A 85 -13.23 -15.99 7.93
N VAL A 86 -14.19 -15.85 8.85
CA VAL A 86 -15.05 -14.66 8.94
C VAL A 86 -14.23 -13.41 9.25
N VAL A 87 -13.26 -13.49 10.16
CA VAL A 87 -12.36 -12.38 10.49
C VAL A 87 -11.49 -12.01 9.29
N ALA A 88 -10.88 -13.00 8.62
CA ALA A 88 -10.06 -12.75 7.43
C ALA A 88 -10.88 -12.13 6.29
N ALA A 89 -12.05 -12.69 6.00
CA ALA A 89 -12.96 -12.19 4.96
C ALA A 89 -13.52 -10.80 5.31
N GLY A 90 -13.86 -10.56 6.58
CA GLY A 90 -14.32 -9.26 7.07
C GLY A 90 -13.25 -8.17 6.93
N MET A 91 -12.00 -8.49 7.27
CA MET A 91 -10.85 -7.60 7.09
C MET A 91 -10.58 -7.31 5.61
N LEU A 92 -10.58 -8.35 4.76
CA LEU A 92 -10.43 -8.19 3.31
C LEU A 92 -11.55 -7.31 2.73
N PHE A 93 -12.81 -7.55 3.11
CA PHE A 93 -13.95 -6.75 2.67
C PHE A 93 -13.84 -5.30 3.15
N PHE A 94 -13.39 -5.07 4.38
CA PHE A 94 -13.17 -3.74 4.92
C PHE A 94 -12.09 -2.98 4.13
N PHE A 95 -10.94 -3.60 3.85
CA PHE A 95 -9.87 -2.99 3.04
C PHE A 95 -10.30 -2.78 1.59
N TRP A 96 -11.10 -3.69 1.03
CA TRP A 96 -11.68 -3.55 -0.30
C TRP A 96 -12.67 -2.38 -0.37
N LYS A 97 -13.58 -2.25 0.59
CA LYS A 97 -14.53 -1.13 0.69
C LYS A 97 -13.83 0.21 0.88
N ARG A 98 -12.70 0.24 1.59
CA ARG A 98 -11.86 1.45 1.70
C ARG A 98 -11.09 1.78 0.43
N GLY A 99 -11.13 0.93 -0.60
CA GLY A 99 -10.44 1.14 -1.87
C GLY A 99 -8.93 0.91 -1.80
N TRP A 100 -8.45 0.22 -0.76
CA TRP A 100 -7.02 -0.07 -0.60
C TRP A 100 -6.59 -1.25 -1.46
N ILE A 101 -7.52 -2.15 -1.75
CA ILE A 101 -7.39 -3.27 -2.68
C ILE A 101 -8.16 -2.89 -3.95
N GLY A 102 -7.47 -2.39 -4.98
CA GLY A 102 -8.06 -2.33 -6.34
C GLY A 102 -8.73 -1.03 -6.80
N ARG A 103 -8.36 0.17 -6.31
CA ARG A 103 -8.56 1.41 -7.11
C ARG A 103 -7.30 1.76 -7.88
N GLY A 104 -7.09 1.02 -8.97
CA GLY A 104 -6.30 1.54 -10.09
C GLY A 104 -7.05 2.72 -10.70
N ARG A 105 -6.49 3.92 -10.53
CA ARG A 105 -6.77 5.21 -11.21
C ARG A 105 -8.23 5.67 -11.31
N PRO A 106 -8.57 6.90 -10.86
CA PRO A 106 -9.83 7.50 -11.27
C PRO A 106 -9.84 7.60 -12.81
N LYS A 107 -10.94 7.17 -13.44
CA LYS A 107 -11.19 7.44 -14.86
C LYS A 107 -11.16 8.95 -15.03
N GLU A 108 -10.15 9.48 -15.71
CA GLU A 108 -10.24 10.82 -16.29
C GLU A 108 -11.47 10.83 -17.20
N GLU A 109 -12.42 11.67 -16.82
CA GLU A 109 -13.59 12.00 -17.61
C GLU A 109 -13.11 12.55 -18.95
N SER A 110 -13.32 11.80 -20.02
CA SER A 110 -13.35 12.38 -21.35
C SER A 110 -14.55 13.33 -21.41
N LYS A 111 -14.29 14.63 -21.35
CA LYS A 111 -15.13 15.66 -21.95
C LYS A 111 -14.26 16.70 -22.61
#